data_AF-A0A821NHZ1-F1
#
_entry.id   AF-A0A821NHZ1-F1
#
_cell.length_a   1.000
_cell.length_b   1.000
_cell.length_c   1.000
_cell.angle_alpha   90.00
_cell.angle_beta   90.00
_cell.angle_gamma   90.00
#
_symmetry.space_group_name_H-M   'P 1'
#
loop_
_entity.id
_entity.type
_entity.pdbx_description
1 polymer ?
#
loop_
_entity_poly.entity_id
_entity_poly.type
_entity_poly.pdbx_seq_one_letter_code
_entity_poly.pdbx_strand_id
1 'polypeptide(L)'
;MVRDDSHLATKLTLRFQCCVLCCDIIMLEKLIVVFIFCWIYSVNSGVFKRSTCEENEIYAECHLCGPERCSQLGFPAPCGGTACKPRCVCIDGFVRDDDGKCIPKMECPSCGGDKNAITGCSNHCGNTCSDFREVNKTCLSGCHYNGCNCKPGFVFHEKLNHCVLPNNCCEFIIIVYKVY
;
A
#
# COMPACT_ATOMS: atom_id res chain seq x y z
N MET A 1 8.83 -32.97 -91.95
CA MET A 1 8.85 -33.88 -90.77
C MET A 1 9.39 -33.10 -89.59
N VAL A 2 8.48 -32.62 -88.74
CA VAL A 2 8.81 -31.98 -87.46
C VAL A 2 9.20 -33.10 -86.49
N ARG A 3 10.36 -33.00 -85.83
CA ARG A 3 10.70 -33.83 -84.66
C ARG A 3 10.65 -32.91 -83.43
N ASP A 4 9.79 -33.31 -82.49
CA ASP A 4 9.48 -32.66 -81.22
C ASP A 4 10.68 -32.64 -80.26
N ASP A 5 11.19 -31.45 -79.93
CA ASP A 5 12.10 -31.18 -78.80
C ASP A 5 11.34 -30.60 -77.56
N SER A 6 10.01 -30.74 -77.55
CA SER A 6 9.11 -30.08 -76.59
C SER A 6 8.95 -30.78 -75.24
N HIS A 7 9.47 -32.01 -75.07
CA HIS A 7 9.25 -32.83 -73.87
C HIS A 7 10.38 -32.79 -72.81
N LEU A 8 11.60 -32.35 -73.16
CA LEU A 8 12.75 -32.35 -72.24
C LEU A 8 12.82 -31.07 -71.39
N ALA A 9 12.38 -29.93 -71.93
CA ALA A 9 12.38 -28.63 -71.24
C ALA A 9 11.31 -28.53 -70.12
N THR A 10 10.18 -29.23 -70.27
CA THR A 10 9.07 -29.25 -69.31
C THR A 10 9.39 -30.07 -68.06
N LYS A 11 10.24 -31.10 -68.18
CA LYS A 11 10.57 -32.01 -67.06
C LYS A 11 11.64 -31.45 -66.12
N LEU A 12 12.55 -30.59 -66.61
CA LEU A 12 13.55 -29.89 -65.79
C LEU A 12 12.96 -28.68 -65.03
N THR A 13 12.04 -27.95 -65.63
CA THR A 13 11.37 -26.78 -65.01
C THR A 13 10.42 -27.19 -63.87
N LEU A 14 9.70 -28.31 -64.01
CA LEU A 14 8.86 -28.88 -62.95
C LEU A 14 9.66 -29.37 -61.72
N ARG A 15 10.89 -29.88 -61.91
CA ARG A 15 11.76 -30.30 -60.79
C ARG A 15 12.36 -29.11 -60.02
N PHE A 16 12.69 -28.02 -60.70
CA PHE A 16 13.19 -26.80 -60.05
C PHE A 16 12.10 -26.05 -59.29
N GLN A 17 10.87 -25.98 -59.83
CA GLN A 17 9.74 -25.32 -59.16
C GLN A 17 9.36 -26.04 -57.85
N CYS A 18 9.35 -27.38 -57.83
CA CYS A 18 9.06 -28.16 -56.62
C CYS A 18 10.15 -28.04 -55.52
N CYS A 19 11.44 -27.90 -55.89
CA CYS A 19 12.51 -27.70 -54.90
C CYS A 19 12.45 -26.32 -54.22
N VAL A 20 12.09 -25.27 -54.95
CA VAL A 20 11.97 -23.90 -54.38
C VAL A 20 10.74 -23.80 -53.47
N LEU A 21 9.59 -24.33 -53.89
CA LEU A 21 8.37 -24.40 -53.08
C LEU A 21 8.52 -25.27 -51.82
N CYS A 22 9.30 -26.35 -51.85
CA CYS A 22 9.63 -27.13 -50.64
C CYS A 22 10.58 -26.39 -49.68
N CYS A 23 11.53 -25.61 -50.21
CA CYS A 23 12.47 -24.84 -49.38
C CYS A 23 11.77 -23.69 -48.64
N ASP A 24 10.81 -23.02 -49.30
CA ASP A 24 10.03 -21.93 -48.69
C ASP A 24 9.05 -22.44 -47.61
N ILE A 25 8.47 -23.63 -47.78
CA ILE A 25 7.58 -24.26 -46.78
C ILE A 25 8.37 -24.68 -45.52
N ILE A 26 9.58 -25.22 -45.68
CA ILE A 26 10.46 -25.60 -44.55
C ILE A 26 10.91 -24.37 -43.74
N MET A 27 11.01 -23.20 -44.38
CA MET A 27 11.34 -21.93 -43.71
C MET A 27 10.16 -21.35 -42.92
N LEU A 28 8.92 -21.56 -43.40
CA LEU A 28 7.68 -21.17 -42.71
C LEU A 28 7.40 -22.01 -41.45
N GLU A 29 7.63 -23.33 -41.51
CA GLU A 29 7.49 -24.20 -40.33
C GLU A 29 8.48 -23.85 -39.21
N LYS A 30 9.72 -23.49 -39.57
CA LYS A 30 10.74 -23.04 -38.60
C LYS A 30 10.43 -21.67 -38.00
N LEU A 31 9.85 -20.75 -38.78
CA LEU A 31 9.38 -19.45 -38.29
C LEU A 31 8.22 -19.61 -37.29
N ILE A 32 7.25 -20.49 -37.59
CA ILE A 32 6.12 -20.79 -36.69
C ILE A 32 6.64 -21.35 -35.36
N VAL A 33 7.62 -22.25 -35.39
CA VAL A 33 8.26 -22.79 -34.18
C VAL A 33 8.95 -21.69 -33.38
N VAL A 34 9.68 -20.77 -34.01
CA VAL A 34 10.30 -19.61 -33.34
C VAL A 34 9.24 -18.68 -32.73
N PHE A 35 8.13 -18.42 -33.43
CA PHE A 35 7.03 -17.62 -32.87
C PHE A 35 6.33 -18.32 -31.72
N ILE A 36 6.14 -19.63 -31.78
CA ILE A 36 5.56 -20.44 -30.70
C ILE A 36 6.51 -20.47 -29.49
N PHE A 37 7.81 -20.69 -29.70
CA PHE A 37 8.80 -20.59 -28.62
C PHE A 37 8.85 -19.18 -28.06
N CYS A 38 8.89 -18.14 -28.89
CA CYS A 38 8.92 -16.75 -28.44
C CYS A 38 7.62 -16.36 -27.71
N TRP A 39 6.46 -16.84 -28.16
CA TRP A 39 5.20 -16.75 -27.42
C TRP A 39 5.33 -17.46 -26.08
N ILE A 40 5.72 -18.74 -26.03
CA ILE A 40 5.93 -19.54 -24.81
C ILE A 40 6.93 -18.86 -23.84
N TYR A 41 8.01 -18.27 -24.36
CA TYR A 41 9.00 -17.51 -23.60
C TYR A 41 8.45 -16.16 -23.12
N SER A 42 7.58 -15.51 -23.88
CA SER A 42 6.92 -14.26 -23.48
C SER A 42 5.83 -14.51 -22.42
N VAL A 43 5.13 -15.66 -22.47
CA VAL A 43 4.18 -16.04 -21.40
C VAL A 43 4.89 -16.52 -20.13
N ASN A 44 6.13 -17.04 -20.23
CA ASN A 44 6.94 -17.48 -19.08
C ASN A 44 8.00 -16.46 -18.63
N SER A 45 8.01 -15.26 -19.20
CA SER A 45 8.78 -14.15 -18.65
C SER A 45 8.07 -13.68 -17.39
N GLY A 46 8.38 -14.32 -16.27
CA GLY A 46 8.03 -13.85 -14.95
C GLY A 46 8.36 -12.37 -14.87
N VAL A 47 7.32 -11.58 -14.63
CA VAL A 47 7.35 -10.12 -14.50
C VAL A 47 8.59 -9.71 -13.68
N PHE A 48 9.57 -9.07 -14.32
CA PHE A 48 10.61 -8.35 -13.61
C PHE A 48 9.88 -7.28 -12.78
N LYS A 49 9.71 -7.54 -11.48
CA LYS A 49 9.12 -6.57 -10.55
C LYS A 49 10.08 -5.39 -10.53
N ARG A 50 9.81 -4.40 -11.39
CA ARG A 50 10.47 -3.10 -11.36
C ARG A 50 10.38 -2.63 -9.91
N SER A 51 11.45 -2.03 -9.39
CA SER A 51 11.53 -1.45 -8.05
C SER A 51 10.64 -0.21 -7.88
N THR A 52 9.41 -0.28 -8.40
CA THR A 52 8.35 0.68 -8.22
C THR A 52 7.63 0.29 -6.94
N CYS A 53 7.68 1.20 -5.97
CA CYS A 53 6.88 1.08 -4.76
C CYS A 53 5.38 1.10 -5.10
N GLU A 54 4.57 0.65 -4.16
CA GLU A 54 3.12 0.62 -4.35
C GLU A 54 2.51 2.03 -4.23
N GLU A 55 1.19 2.13 -4.37
CA GLU A 55 0.49 3.40 -4.22
C GLU A 55 0.74 4.00 -2.82
N ASN A 56 0.96 5.32 -2.76
CA ASN A 56 1.29 6.07 -1.54
C ASN A 56 2.59 5.63 -0.86
N GLU A 57 3.51 5.04 -1.61
CA GLU A 57 4.85 4.71 -1.16
C GLU A 57 5.94 5.43 -1.97
N ILE A 58 7.06 5.72 -1.30
CA ILE A 58 8.29 6.21 -1.92
C ILE A 58 9.44 5.27 -1.61
N TYR A 59 10.35 5.11 -2.57
CA TYR A 59 11.60 4.41 -2.34
C TYR A 59 12.50 5.33 -1.51
N ALA A 60 12.78 4.94 -0.27
CA ALA A 60 13.65 5.67 0.62
C ALA A 60 14.90 4.84 0.89
N GLU A 61 16.07 5.45 0.70
CA GLU A 61 17.35 4.91 1.17
C GLU A 61 17.32 4.69 2.68
N CYS A 62 16.63 5.60 3.37
CA CYS A 62 16.43 5.53 4.79
C CYS A 62 15.16 6.24 5.26
N HIS A 63 14.45 5.63 6.21
CA HIS A 63 13.33 6.23 6.93
C HIS A 63 13.62 6.14 8.42
N LEU A 64 13.77 7.30 9.07
CA LEU A 64 14.41 7.43 10.37
C LEU A 64 13.43 7.51 11.55
N CYS A 65 12.22 8.05 11.35
CA CYS A 65 11.34 8.41 12.46
C CYS A 65 9.87 8.35 12.09
N GLY A 66 9.05 7.96 13.06
CA GLY A 66 7.58 8.04 12.98
C GLY A 66 6.90 6.68 13.00
N PRO A 67 5.56 6.67 13.14
CA PRO A 67 4.78 5.44 13.02
C PRO A 67 4.81 4.95 11.58
N GLU A 68 5.04 3.66 11.38
CA GLU A 68 4.98 3.00 10.07
C GLU A 68 3.67 2.24 9.86
N ARG A 69 2.98 1.89 10.96
CA ARG A 69 1.72 1.14 10.97
C ARG A 69 0.65 1.85 11.77
N CYS A 70 -0.61 1.61 11.43
CA CYS A 70 -1.75 2.10 12.21
C CYS A 70 -1.65 1.74 13.70
N SER A 71 -1.19 0.52 14.02
CA SER A 71 -1.02 0.05 15.40
C SER A 71 0.02 0.81 16.22
N GLN A 72 0.86 1.64 15.58
CA GLN A 72 1.88 2.46 16.23
C GLN A 72 1.40 3.91 16.48
N LEU A 73 0.24 4.31 15.95
CA LEU A 73 -0.33 5.62 16.23
C LEU A 73 -0.71 5.75 17.71
N GLY A 74 -0.42 6.91 18.31
CA GLY A 74 -0.68 7.16 19.74
C GLY A 74 0.38 6.62 20.70
N PHE A 75 1.40 5.93 20.20
CA PHE A 75 2.51 5.41 21.00
C PHE A 75 3.82 6.13 20.67
N PRO A 76 4.82 6.11 21.55
CA PRO A 76 6.16 6.60 21.22
C PRO A 76 6.69 5.89 19.98
N ALA A 77 6.87 6.64 18.88
CA ALA A 77 7.44 6.10 17.67
C ALA A 77 8.97 6.12 17.80
N PRO A 78 9.65 4.96 17.77
CA PRO A 78 11.10 4.93 17.84
C PRO A 78 11.68 5.58 16.58
N CYS A 79 12.62 6.49 16.76
CA CYS A 79 13.52 6.86 15.68
C CYS A 79 14.63 5.82 15.60
N GLY A 80 14.65 5.03 14.52
CA GLY A 80 15.67 4.00 14.32
C GLY A 80 17.03 4.65 14.07
N GLY A 81 18.03 4.27 14.87
CA GLY A 81 19.42 4.71 14.70
C GLY A 81 20.07 4.21 13.40
N THR A 82 21.41 4.24 13.36
CA THR A 82 22.29 4.07 12.17
C THR A 82 22.07 2.83 11.28
N ALA A 83 21.25 1.85 11.67
CA ALA A 83 20.96 0.64 10.91
C ALA A 83 19.75 0.83 9.99
N CYS A 84 19.88 1.69 8.99
CA CYS A 84 18.85 1.94 8.01
C CYS A 84 19.03 1.10 6.75
N LYS A 85 17.95 0.56 6.19
CA LYS A 85 17.97 -0.24 4.95
C LYS A 85 17.07 0.40 3.89
N PRO A 86 17.54 0.50 2.64
CA PRO A 86 16.71 0.99 1.54
C PRO A 86 15.48 0.10 1.34
N ARG A 87 14.31 0.73 1.23
CA ARG A 87 13.02 0.06 0.99
C ARG A 87 11.94 1.07 0.60
N CYS A 88 10.78 0.56 0.19
CA CYS A 88 9.58 1.36 0.06
C CYS A 88 9.00 1.70 1.44
N VAL A 89 8.65 2.97 1.66
CA VAL A 89 8.02 3.48 2.87
C VAL A 89 6.81 4.30 2.50
N CYS A 90 5.79 4.34 3.38
CA CYS A 90 4.65 5.21 3.17
C CYS A 90 5.12 6.66 3.09
N ILE A 91 4.50 7.44 2.21
CA ILE A 91 4.71 8.88 2.17
C ILE A 91 4.25 9.55 3.48
N ASP A 92 4.76 10.75 3.74
CA ASP A 92 4.41 11.49 4.96
C ASP A 92 2.89 11.67 5.11
N GLY A 93 2.39 11.39 6.32
CA GLY A 93 0.95 11.41 6.62
C GLY A 93 0.23 10.09 6.36
N PHE A 94 0.91 9.08 5.80
CA PHE A 94 0.39 7.74 5.57
C PHE A 94 1.10 6.72 6.45
N VAL A 95 0.42 5.61 6.74
CA VAL A 95 0.93 4.45 7.47
C VAL A 95 0.34 3.17 6.89
N ARG A 96 0.99 2.04 7.11
CA ARG A 96 0.48 0.75 6.67
C ARG A 96 -0.68 0.29 7.55
N ASP A 97 -1.75 -0.15 6.90
CA ASP A 97 -2.80 -0.94 7.52
C ASP A 97 -2.37 -2.39 7.75
N ASP A 98 -3.31 -3.23 8.18
CA ASP A 98 -3.07 -4.65 8.44
C ASP A 98 -2.89 -5.47 7.15
N ASP A 99 -3.40 -4.99 6.01
CA ASP A 99 -3.20 -5.57 4.68
C ASP A 99 -1.86 -5.17 4.05
N GLY A 100 -1.13 -4.24 4.69
CA GLY A 100 0.16 -3.74 4.25
C GLY A 100 0.10 -2.55 3.29
N LYS A 101 -1.11 -2.02 3.02
CA LYS A 101 -1.31 -0.86 2.15
C LYS A 101 -1.09 0.44 2.91
N CYS A 102 -0.42 1.42 2.29
CA CYS A 102 -0.28 2.75 2.85
C CYS A 102 -1.59 3.54 2.71
N ILE A 103 -2.22 3.82 3.86
CA ILE A 103 -3.45 4.61 3.98
C ILE A 103 -3.20 5.89 4.78
N PRO A 104 -4.02 6.95 4.63
CA PRO A 104 -3.93 8.13 5.47
C PRO A 104 -4.05 7.76 6.95
N LYS A 105 -3.21 8.35 7.82
CA LYS A 105 -3.25 8.09 9.28
C LYS A 105 -4.63 8.30 9.91
N MET A 106 -5.43 9.20 9.34
CA MET A 106 -6.80 9.50 9.79
C MET A 106 -7.80 8.38 9.49
N GLU A 107 -7.49 7.49 8.55
CA GLU A 107 -8.32 6.35 8.15
C GLU A 107 -8.01 5.09 8.98
N CYS A 108 -6.98 5.12 9.83
CA CYS A 108 -6.69 4.03 10.74
C CYS A 108 -7.87 3.77 11.70
N PRO A 109 -8.15 2.48 12.03
CA PRO A 109 -9.32 2.11 12.82
C PRO A 109 -9.29 2.62 14.27
N SER A 110 -8.08 2.87 14.79
CA SER A 110 -7.86 3.35 16.16
C SER A 110 -6.55 4.15 16.26
N CYS A 111 -6.43 4.94 17.32
CA CYS A 111 -5.19 5.62 17.73
C CYS A 111 -4.95 5.36 19.22
N GLY A 112 -3.74 4.97 19.61
CA GLY A 112 -3.41 4.66 21.02
C GLY A 112 -4.20 3.47 21.59
N GLY A 113 -4.69 2.58 20.72
CA GLY A 113 -5.60 1.48 21.10
C GLY A 113 -7.07 1.88 21.22
N ASP A 114 -7.41 3.15 20.99
CA ASP A 114 -8.78 3.66 21.09
C ASP A 114 -9.44 3.86 19.72
N LYS A 115 -10.54 3.14 19.49
CA LYS A 115 -11.38 3.26 18.27
C LYS A 115 -12.14 4.58 18.17
N ASN A 116 -12.34 5.27 19.29
CA ASN A 116 -12.99 6.58 19.35
C ASN A 116 -11.98 7.73 19.20
N ALA A 117 -10.71 7.40 18.98
CA ALA A 117 -9.65 8.37 18.72
C ALA A 117 -9.17 8.30 17.27
N ILE A 118 -8.56 9.39 16.83
CA ILE A 118 -7.90 9.59 15.53
C ILE A 118 -6.52 10.20 15.77
N THR A 119 -5.63 10.14 14.79
CA THR A 119 -4.34 10.87 14.89
C THR A 119 -4.60 12.36 15.10
N GLY A 120 -3.78 13.01 15.93
CA GLY A 120 -3.97 14.42 16.25
C GLY A 120 -2.99 14.97 17.27
N CYS A 121 -3.38 16.08 17.87
CA CYS A 121 -2.61 16.82 18.87
C CYS A 121 -3.17 16.51 20.27
N SER A 122 -2.61 15.50 20.94
CA SER A 122 -3.06 14.88 22.21
C SER A 122 -3.03 15.80 23.46
N ASN A 123 -3.32 17.08 23.33
CA ASN A 123 -3.38 18.01 24.47
C ASN A 123 -4.72 17.93 25.22
N HIS A 124 -5.77 17.38 24.59
CA HIS A 124 -7.13 17.19 25.08
C HIS A 124 -7.76 18.40 25.81
N CYS A 125 -7.17 19.59 25.67
CA CYS A 125 -7.52 20.73 26.49
C CYS A 125 -8.92 21.24 26.14
N GLY A 126 -9.77 21.43 27.15
CA GLY A 126 -11.16 21.80 26.95
C GLY A 126 -12.00 20.69 26.31
N ASN A 127 -11.49 19.46 26.27
CA ASN A 127 -12.19 18.29 25.74
C ASN A 127 -11.90 17.02 26.57
N THR A 128 -11.66 17.16 27.87
CA THR A 128 -11.62 16.05 28.83
C THR A 128 -12.92 15.95 29.62
N CYS A 129 -13.17 14.82 30.29
CA CYS A 129 -14.34 14.67 31.16
C CYS A 129 -14.43 15.72 32.26
N SER A 130 -13.28 16.25 32.72
CA SER A 130 -13.24 17.30 33.75
C SER A 130 -13.57 18.69 33.21
N ASP A 131 -13.33 18.98 31.93
CA ASP A 131 -13.32 20.36 31.43
C ASP A 131 -14.07 20.63 30.12
N PHE A 132 -14.66 19.62 29.47
CA PHE A 132 -15.37 19.79 28.19
C PHE A 132 -16.59 20.72 28.25
N ARG A 133 -17.04 21.11 29.45
CA ARG A 133 -18.14 22.07 29.66
C ARG A 133 -17.66 23.48 30.03
N GLU A 134 -16.35 23.68 30.16
CA GLU A 134 -15.76 24.98 30.50
C GLU A 134 -15.69 25.87 29.25
N VAL A 135 -16.41 27.00 29.28
CA VAL A 135 -16.54 27.89 28.12
C VAL A 135 -15.30 28.79 27.93
N ASN A 136 -14.58 29.11 29.01
CA ASN A 136 -13.45 30.04 29.01
C ASN A 136 -12.11 29.32 29.29
N LYS A 137 -11.90 28.16 28.66
CA LYS A 137 -10.67 27.38 28.81
C LYS A 137 -9.53 28.01 28.01
N THR A 138 -8.44 28.36 28.67
CA THR A 138 -7.20 28.78 28.00
C THR A 138 -6.32 27.56 27.75
N CYS A 139 -6.09 27.23 26.49
CA CYS A 139 -5.25 26.10 26.09
C CYS A 139 -3.88 26.57 25.61
N LEU A 140 -2.83 25.95 26.16
CA LEU A 140 -1.47 26.15 25.66
C LEU A 140 -1.31 25.44 24.30
N SER A 141 -0.62 26.08 23.36
CA SER A 141 -0.37 25.58 22.01
C SER A 141 0.74 24.52 21.96
N GLY A 142 0.62 23.47 22.77
CA GLY A 142 1.53 22.31 22.76
C GLY A 142 0.90 21.12 22.04
N CYS A 143 1.70 20.38 21.28
CA CYS A 143 1.28 19.13 20.65
C CYS A 143 2.26 18.00 20.94
N HIS A 144 1.70 16.86 21.34
CA HIS A 144 2.46 15.62 21.41
C HIS A 144 2.56 15.03 20.00
N TYR A 145 3.79 14.86 19.48
CA TYR A 145 4.02 14.21 18.20
C TYR A 145 3.48 12.77 18.24
N ASN A 146 2.86 12.32 17.14
CA ASN A 146 2.15 11.03 17.07
C ASN A 146 1.03 10.88 18.12
N GLY A 147 0.46 11.99 18.58
CA GLY A 147 -0.65 12.01 19.53
C GLY A 147 -2.00 11.61 18.92
N CYS A 148 -3.00 11.46 19.78
CA CYS A 148 -4.37 11.14 19.39
C CYS A 148 -5.35 12.22 19.84
N ASN A 149 -6.37 12.48 19.02
CA ASN A 149 -7.53 13.31 19.35
C ASN A 149 -8.78 12.45 19.41
N CYS A 150 -9.74 12.83 20.25
CA CYS A 150 -11.05 12.21 20.23
C CYS A 150 -11.80 12.56 18.94
N LYS A 151 -12.51 11.59 18.38
CA LYS A 151 -13.44 11.81 17.26
C LYS A 151 -14.52 12.83 17.66
N PRO A 152 -15.12 13.53 16.70
CA PRO A 152 -16.22 14.45 16.98
C PRO A 152 -17.32 13.79 17.83
N GLY A 153 -17.76 14.46 18.89
CA GLY A 153 -18.77 13.96 19.82
C GLY A 153 -18.23 13.11 20.98
N PHE A 154 -16.92 12.83 21.03
CA PHE A 154 -16.26 12.13 22.13
C PHE A 154 -15.35 13.08 22.94
N VAL A 155 -15.22 12.80 24.23
CA VAL A 155 -14.38 13.53 25.20
C VAL A 155 -13.36 12.57 25.81
N PHE A 156 -12.17 13.07 26.16
CA PHE A 156 -11.10 12.25 26.73
C PHE A 156 -11.35 11.94 28.20
N HIS A 157 -11.34 10.66 28.57
CA HIS A 157 -11.48 10.21 29.95
C HIS A 157 -10.12 9.92 30.58
N GLU A 158 -9.69 10.78 31.49
CA GLU A 158 -8.32 10.85 32.02
C GLU A 158 -7.89 9.57 32.75
N LYS A 159 -8.82 8.88 33.43
CA LYS A 159 -8.50 7.62 34.13
C LYS A 159 -8.45 6.39 33.23
N LEU A 160 -9.22 6.39 32.14
CA LEU A 160 -9.29 5.26 31.22
C LEU A 160 -8.27 5.39 30.09
N ASN A 161 -7.74 6.60 29.87
CA ASN A 161 -6.95 6.96 28.69
C ASN A 161 -7.66 6.61 27.38
N HIS A 162 -8.98 6.81 27.33
CA HIS A 162 -9.83 6.56 26.17
C HIS A 162 -10.84 7.69 25.98
N CYS A 163 -11.24 7.90 24.74
CA CYS A 163 -12.31 8.78 24.32
C CYS A 163 -13.66 8.07 24.52
N VAL A 164 -14.53 8.72 25.28
CA VAL A 164 -15.85 8.22 25.65
C VAL A 164 -16.93 9.23 25.28
N LEU A 165 -18.19 8.80 25.27
CA LEU A 165 -19.30 9.73 25.16
C LEU A 165 -19.36 10.62 26.42
N PRO A 166 -19.76 11.90 26.32
CA PRO A 166 -19.88 12.80 27.47
C PRO A 166 -20.68 12.25 28.65
N ASN A 167 -21.71 11.43 28.38
CA ASN A 167 -22.52 10.81 29.42
C ASN A 167 -21.76 9.75 30.23
N ASN A 168 -20.76 9.12 29.63
CA ASN A 168 -19.96 8.07 30.28
C ASN A 168 -18.92 8.65 31.26
N CYS A 169 -18.70 9.97 31.25
CA CYS A 169 -17.90 10.63 32.29
C CYS A 169 -18.53 10.49 33.69
N CYS A 170 -19.85 10.32 33.79
CA CYS A 170 -20.59 10.25 35.05
C CYS A 170 -20.69 8.84 35.66
N GLU A 171 -20.35 7.78 34.92
CA GLU A 171 -20.47 6.40 35.45
C GLU A 171 -19.54 6.14 36.64
N PHE A 172 -18.42 6.87 36.73
CA PHE A 172 -17.53 6.78 37.90
C PHE A 172 -18.01 7.56 39.13
N ILE A 173 -18.90 8.55 38.95
CA ILE A 173 -19.46 9.31 40.08
C ILE A 173 -20.52 8.48 40.79
N ILE A 174 -21.37 7.76 40.05
CA ILE A 174 -22.45 6.94 40.63
C ILE A 174 -21.92 5.75 41.44
N ILE A 175 -20.80 5.12 41.03
CA ILE A 175 -20.21 4.00 41.76
C ILE A 175 -19.67 4.47 43.12
N VAL A 176 -19.04 5.65 43.19
CA VAL A 176 -18.56 6.21 44.46
C VAL A 176 -19.73 6.48 45.42
N TYR A 177 -20.82 7.09 44.95
CA TYR A 177 -22.00 7.36 45.79
C TYR A 177 -22.86 6.12 46.12
N LYS A 178 -22.62 4.96 45.50
CA LYS A 178 -23.27 3.69 45.87
C LYS A 178 -22.47 2.86 46.87
N VAL A 179 -21.24 3.27 47.18
CA VAL A 179 -20.35 2.59 48.15
C VAL A 179 -20.30 3.32 49.50
N TYR A 180 -20.90 4.53 49.59
CA TYR A 180 -21.12 5.26 50.85
C TYR A 180 -22.59 5.21 51.29
#